data_AF-A0A7G2IWG3-F1
#
_entry.id   AF-A0A7G2IWG3-F1
#
_cell.length_a   1.000
_cell.length_b   1.000
_cell.length_c   1.000
_cell.angle_alpha   90.00
_cell.angle_beta   90.00
_cell.angle_gamma   90.00
#
_symmetry.space_group_name_H-M   'P 1'
#
loop_
_entity.id
_entity.type
_entity.pdbx_description
1 polymer ?
#
loop_
_entity_poly.entity_id
_entity_poly.type
_entity_poly.pdbx_seq_one_letter_code
_entity_poly.pdbx_strand_id
1 'polypeptide(L)'
;MGRPDNIYQRIDGTQWRHVWVVGDIHGCFSILMAKLRQYRFDPWQDLLVSVGDIIDRGPDSLRCLKLLRKRWIVAVRGNHEQMALDALATGG
;
A
#
# COMPACT_ATOMS: atom_id res chain seq x y z
N MET A 1 -8.63 26.12 11.31
CA MET A 1 -8.29 25.06 12.27
C MET A 1 -8.89 23.76 11.75
N GLY A 2 -8.22 23.15 10.76
CA GLY A 2 -8.70 21.92 10.10
C GLY A 2 -8.51 20.74 11.06
N ARG A 3 -9.54 19.90 11.19
CA ARG A 3 -9.47 18.64 11.95
C ARG A 3 -8.26 17.84 11.45
N PRO A 4 -7.48 17.17 12.33
CA PRO A 4 -6.43 16.29 11.85
C PRO A 4 -7.05 15.28 10.89
N ASP A 5 -6.59 15.30 9.65
CA ASP A 5 -6.93 14.31 8.63
C ASP A 5 -6.82 12.92 9.26
N ASN A 6 -7.83 12.08 9.04
CA ASN A 6 -7.99 10.76 9.65
C ASN A 6 -6.66 9.96 9.67
N ILE A 7 -5.93 10.02 10.80
CA ILE A 7 -4.64 9.33 11.00
C ILE A 7 -4.84 7.80 10.98
N TYR A 8 -6.07 7.36 11.25
CA TYR A 8 -6.45 5.96 11.34
C TYR A 8 -7.46 5.60 10.25
N GLN A 9 -7.13 4.54 9.52
CA GLN A 9 -8.08 3.84 8.65
C GLN A 9 -8.54 2.58 9.35
N ARG A 10 -9.86 2.42 9.49
CA ARG A 10 -10.46 1.16 9.96
C ARG A 10 -10.85 0.33 8.75
N ILE A 11 -10.53 -0.95 8.80
CA ILE A 11 -10.94 -1.93 7.79
C ILE A 11 -11.79 -2.98 8.50
N ASP A 12 -12.97 -3.23 7.97
CA ASP A 12 -13.82 -4.31 8.43
C ASP A 12 -13.30 -5.64 7.85
N GLY A 13 -12.66 -6.43 8.70
CA GLY A 13 -12.11 -7.74 8.32
C GLY A 13 -13.18 -8.75 7.93
N THR A 14 -14.45 -8.56 8.31
CA THR A 14 -15.55 -9.48 7.95
C THR A 14 -15.91 -9.42 6.47
N GLN A 15 -15.51 -8.35 5.78
CA GLN A 15 -15.71 -8.19 4.34
C GLN A 15 -14.72 -9.00 3.49
N TRP A 16 -13.73 -9.63 4.13
CA TRP A 16 -12.65 -10.34 3.47
C TRP A 16 -12.55 -11.77 4.00
N ARG A 17 -12.20 -12.71 3.12
CA ARG A 17 -11.97 -14.10 3.43
C ARG A 17 -10.67 -14.27 4.22
N HIS A 18 -9.57 -13.68 3.74
CA HIS A 18 -8.29 -13.67 4.44
C HIS A 18 -7.67 -12.27 4.44
N VAL A 19 -7.05 -11.90 5.55
CA VAL A 19 -6.25 -10.68 5.68
C VAL A 19 -4.79 -11.05 5.80
N TRP A 20 -4.01 -10.65 4.81
CA TRP A 20 -2.57 -10.88 4.72
C TRP A 20 -1.83 -9.62 5.14
N VAL A 21 -0.78 -9.76 5.94
CA VAL A 21 0.07 -8.64 6.34
C VAL A 21 1.47 -8.85 5.78
N VAL A 22 2.00 -7.84 5.09
CA VAL A 22 3.35 -7.86 4.52
C VAL A 22 4.18 -6.72 5.09
N GLY A 23 5.43 -7.06 5.43
CA GLY A 23 6.49 -6.12 5.85
C GLY A 23 6.95 -5.20 4.72
N ASP A 24 8.13 -4.63 4.90
CA ASP A 24 8.75 -3.71 3.95
C ASP A 24 8.99 -4.39 2.59
N ILE A 25 8.44 -3.80 1.52
CA ILE A 25 8.53 -4.36 0.16
C ILE A 25 9.81 -3.88 -0.54
N HIS A 26 10.36 -2.70 -0.21
CA HIS A 26 11.59 -2.14 -0.79
C HIS A 26 11.61 -2.23 -2.34
N GLY A 27 10.51 -1.86 -3.01
CA GLY A 27 10.41 -1.91 -4.47
C GLY A 27 10.35 -3.31 -5.10
N CYS A 28 10.33 -4.39 -4.31
CA CYS A 28 10.29 -5.78 -4.79
C CYS A 28 8.88 -6.24 -5.22
N PHE A 29 8.21 -5.47 -6.09
CA PHE A 29 6.85 -5.76 -6.58
C PHE A 29 6.71 -7.17 -7.18
N SER A 30 7.69 -7.60 -7.98
CA SER A 30 7.66 -8.91 -8.64
C SER A 30 7.69 -10.07 -7.63
N ILE A 31 8.47 -9.93 -6.55
CA ILE A 31 8.58 -10.94 -5.49
C ILE A 31 7.26 -11.01 -4.71
N LEU A 32 6.68 -9.87 -4.37
CA LEU A 32 5.37 -9.80 -3.74
C LEU A 32 4.31 -10.53 -4.57
N MET A 33 4.19 -10.21 -5.85
CA MET A 33 3.21 -10.85 -6.74
C MET A 33 3.44 -12.36 -6.90
N ALA A 34 4.70 -12.81 -6.92
CA ALA A 34 5.03 -14.23 -6.97
C ALA A 34 4.60 -14.95 -5.69
N LYS A 35 4.83 -14.35 -4.51
CA LYS A 35 4.39 -14.89 -3.22
C LYS A 35 2.88 -14.95 -3.11
N LEU A 36 2.17 -13.89 -3.49
CA LEU A 36 0.71 -13.87 -3.49
C LEU A 36 0.12 -14.98 -4.37
N ARG A 37 0.70 -15.21 -5.57
CA ARG A 37 0.31 -16.35 -6.42
C ARG A 37 0.59 -17.69 -5.75
N GLN A 38 1.74 -17.84 -5.10
CA GLN A 38 2.11 -19.07 -4.39
C GLN A 38 1.10 -19.42 -3.28
N TYR A 39 0.60 -18.41 -2.56
CA TYR A 39 -0.39 -18.58 -1.50
C TYR A 39 -1.84 -18.58 -2.00
N ARG A 40 -2.07 -18.55 -3.31
CA ARG A 40 -3.41 -18.50 -3.93
C ARG A 40 -4.25 -17.30 -3.44
N PHE A 41 -3.61 -16.15 -3.31
CA PHE A 41 -4.28 -14.90 -2.95
C PHE A 41 -5.36 -14.54 -3.98
N ASP A 42 -6.57 -14.27 -3.52
CA ASP A 42 -7.68 -13.82 -4.34
C ASP A 42 -7.92 -12.31 -4.17
N PRO A 43 -7.60 -11.45 -5.16
CA PRO A 43 -7.81 -10.01 -5.07
C PRO A 43 -9.27 -9.55 -4.98
N TRP A 44 -10.25 -10.46 -5.08
CA TRP A 44 -11.67 -10.14 -4.90
C TRP A 44 -12.20 -10.52 -3.53
N GLN A 45 -11.50 -11.40 -2.81
CA GLN A 45 -11.94 -11.94 -1.52
C GLN A 45 -10.92 -11.72 -0.40
N ASP A 46 -9.65 -11.53 -0.73
CA ASP A 46 -8.56 -11.35 0.24
C ASP A 46 -8.09 -9.90 0.27
N LEU A 47 -7.63 -9.50 1.45
CA LEU A 47 -7.04 -8.19 1.71
C LEU A 47 -5.54 -8.33 1.96
N LEU A 48 -4.74 -7.44 1.37
CA LEU A 48 -3.32 -7.31 1.63
C LEU A 48 -3.05 -6.00 2.37
N VAL A 49 -2.48 -6.07 3.55
CA VAL A 49 -2.07 -4.91 4.35
C VAL A 49 -0.55 -4.84 4.34
N SER A 50 0.01 -3.72 3.87
CA SER A 50 1.44 -3.45 3.92
C SER A 50 1.76 -2.42 5.00
N VAL A 51 2.76 -2.70 5.82
CA VAL A 51 3.10 -1.89 7.00
C VAL A 51 4.07 -0.72 6.74
N GLY A 52 4.61 -0.58 5.53
CA GLY A 52 5.52 0.54 5.20
C GLY A 52 6.50 0.24 4.06
N ASP A 53 7.30 1.26 3.69
CA ASP A 53 8.43 1.21 2.73
C ASP A 53 8.17 0.44 1.44
N ILE A 54 7.01 0.72 0.84
CA ILE A 54 6.60 0.19 -0.46
C ILE A 54 7.34 0.90 -1.60
N ILE A 55 7.73 2.16 -1.36
CA ILE A 55 8.35 3.06 -2.33
C ILE A 55 9.85 3.16 -2.04
N ASP A 56 10.65 2.53 -2.88
CA ASP A 56 12.10 2.76 -2.94
C ASP A 56 12.43 3.74 -4.08
N ARG A 57 13.60 4.38 -4.09
CA ARG A 57 14.01 5.37 -5.12
C ARG A 57 14.32 4.70 -6.47
N GLY A 58 13.30 4.13 -7.12
CA GLY A 58 13.45 3.39 -8.37
C GLY A 58 12.18 3.33 -9.24
N PRO A 59 12.30 2.83 -10.47
CA PRO A 59 11.21 2.79 -11.47
C PRO A 59 10.00 1.93 -11.04
N ASP A 60 10.19 0.99 -10.10
CA ASP A 60 9.10 0.15 -9.58
C ASP A 60 8.17 0.87 -8.59
N SER A 61 8.55 2.05 -8.10
CA SER A 61 7.69 2.86 -7.21
C SER A 61 6.40 3.32 -7.87
N LEU A 62 6.42 3.59 -9.18
CA LEU A 62 5.19 3.92 -9.93
C LEU A 62 4.25 2.72 -10.02
N ARG A 63 4.80 1.49 -10.11
CA ARG A 63 4.01 0.25 -10.14
C ARG A 63 3.42 -0.05 -8.77
N CYS A 64 4.20 0.14 -7.71
CA CYS A 64 3.71 0.07 -6.33
C CYS A 64 2.58 1.06 -6.09
N LEU A 65 2.71 2.32 -6.51
CA LEU A 65 1.65 3.32 -6.37
C LEU A 65 0.35 2.92 -7.09
N LYS A 66 0.45 2.37 -8.31
CA LYS A 66 -0.71 1.84 -9.04
C LYS A 66 -1.35 0.64 -8.33
N LEU A 67 -0.56 -0.17 -7.62
CA LEU A 67 -1.05 -1.25 -6.78
C LEU A 67 -1.86 -0.70 -5.62
N LEU A 68 -1.36 0.30 -4.90
CA LEU A 68 -2.04 0.94 -3.76
C LEU A 68 -3.40 1.55 -4.08
N ARG A 69 -3.69 1.81 -5.36
CA ARG A 69 -5.02 2.26 -5.82
C ARG A 69 -6.03 1.12 -5.97
N LYS A 70 -5.64 -0.14 -5.74
CA LYS A 70 -6.53 -1.30 -5.81
C LYS A 70 -7.25 -1.49 -4.47
N ARG A 71 -8.50 -1.95 -4.54
CA ARG A 71 -9.36 -2.12 -3.36
C ARG A 71 -8.89 -3.21 -2.38
N TRP A 72 -8.17 -4.21 -2.87
CA TRP A 72 -7.70 -5.37 -2.12
C TRP A 72 -6.34 -5.16 -1.44
N ILE A 73 -5.74 -3.99 -1.56
CA ILE A 73 -4.48 -3.67 -0.89
C ILE A 73 -4.62 -2.35 -0.13
N VAL A 74 -4.09 -2.34 1.08
CA VAL A 74 -3.99 -1.15 1.91
C VAL A 74 -2.54 -1.04 2.37
N ALA A 75 -1.99 0.16 2.24
CA ALA A 75 -0.68 0.49 2.79
C ALA A 75 -0.83 1.48 3.92
N VAL A 76 -0.07 1.27 4.98
CA VAL A 76 0.18 2.32 5.96
C VAL A 76 1.10 3.34 5.30
N ARG A 77 0.65 4.59 5.26
CA ARG A 77 1.40 5.71 4.67
C ARG A 77 2.74 5.87 5.38
N GLY A 78 3.82 5.59 4.67
CA GLY A 78 5.18 5.79 5.16
C GLY A 78 5.61 7.25 5.06
N ASN A 79 6.67 7.62 5.80
CA ASN A 79 7.21 8.99 5.84
C ASN A 79 7.64 9.52 4.46
N HIS A 80 7.93 8.63 3.49
CA HIS A 80 8.34 8.97 2.13
C HIS A 80 7.17 9.46 1.24
N GLU A 81 5.93 9.03 1.48
CA GLU A 81 4.75 9.49 0.73
C GLU A 81 4.35 10.92 1.09
N GLN A 82 4.63 11.36 2.33
CA GLN A 82 4.48 12.75 2.75
C GLN A 82 5.34 13.68 1.88
N MET A 83 6.59 13.28 1.65
CA MET A 83 7.56 14.08 0.89
C MET A 83 7.20 14.20 -0.60
N ALA A 84 6.60 13.15 -1.19
CA ALA A 84 6.10 13.19 -2.57
C ALA A 84 4.85 14.07 -2.73
N LEU A 85 3.94 14.08 -1.74
CA LEU A 85 2.79 14.98 -1.73
C LEU A 85 3.21 16.44 -1.52
N ASP A 86 4.17 16.70 -0.62
CA ASP A 86 4.69 18.05 -0.39
C ASP A 86 5.42 18.60 -1.63
N ALA A 87 6.14 17.75 -2.37
CA ALA A 87 6.77 18.14 -3.64
C ALA A 87 5.74 18.51 -4.73
N LEU A 88 4.58 17.84 -4.77
CA LEU A 88 3.48 18.18 -5.67
C LEU A 88 2.70 19.44 -5.24
N ALA A 89 2.61 19.69 -3.93
CA ALA A 89 1.90 20.85 -3.39
C ALA A 89 2.70 22.16 -3.47
N THR A 90 4.04 22.08 -3.53
CA THR A 90 4.93 23.26 -3.55
C THR A 90 5.36 23.68 -4.96
N GLY A 91 5.00 22.89 -5.99
CA GLY A 91 5.34 23.16 -7.40
C GLY A 91 4.25 23.88 -8.19
N GLY A 92 3.64 24.93 -7.62
CA GLY A 92 2.66 25.80 -8.28
C GLY A 92 3.22 27.20 -8.58
#